data_AF-A0A5R8WRV3-F1
#
_entry.id   AF-A0A5R8WRV3-F1
#
_cell.length_a   1.000
_cell.length_b   1.000
_cell.length_c   1.000
_cell.angle_alpha   90.00
_cell.angle_beta   90.00
_cell.angle_gamma   90.00
#
_symmetry.space_group_name_H-M   'P 1'
#
loop_
_entity.id
_entity.type
_entity.pdbx_description
1 polymer ?
#
loop_
_entity_poly.entity_id
_entity_poly.type
_entity_poly.pdbx_seq_one_letter_code
_entity_poly.pdbx_strand_id
1 'polypeptide(L)'
;MAYSVNLLTSVAECDVLLDQAAADLKRLNNRAANIDYARDASSDVATEIQAEMAGLDAEIDSLTDLVPTLAAGTKVRKQKEADLRHATTRRADLTDRQEARGPVALLTRERQQAETTARITELNDFIAAVEARKTAL
;
A
#
# COMPACT_ATOMS: atom_id res chain seq x y z
N MET A 1 0.05 28.78 16.17
CA MET A 1 -1.06 27.95 15.67
C MET A 1 -1.54 28.53 14.35
N ALA A 2 -1.82 27.69 13.36
CA ALA A 2 -2.19 28.12 12.01
C ALA A 2 -3.65 28.61 11.86
N TYR A 3 -4.47 28.42 12.89
CA TYR A 3 -5.91 28.69 12.83
C TYR A 3 -6.30 29.91 13.66
N SER A 4 -7.15 30.75 13.07
CA SER A 4 -7.69 31.95 13.71
C SER A 4 -8.84 31.62 14.69
N VAL A 5 -8.61 30.71 15.64
CA VAL A 5 -9.64 30.26 16.62
C VAL A 5 -10.21 31.40 17.46
N ASN A 6 -9.51 32.53 17.57
CA ASN A 6 -9.99 33.74 18.22
C ASN A 6 -11.26 34.32 17.60
N LEU A 7 -11.59 33.95 16.35
CA LEU A 7 -12.83 34.34 15.68
C LEU A 7 -14.07 33.62 16.23
N LEU A 8 -13.90 32.53 16.99
CA LEU A 8 -15.00 31.88 17.68
C LEU A 8 -15.42 32.77 18.85
N THR A 9 -16.69 33.16 18.87
CA THR A 9 -17.26 34.11 19.83
C THR A 9 -18.22 33.45 20.81
N SER A 10 -18.64 32.22 20.55
CA SER A 10 -19.53 31.47 21.43
C SER A 10 -19.07 30.02 21.64
N VAL A 11 -19.49 29.46 22.78
CA VAL A 11 -19.29 28.04 23.12
C VAL A 11 -19.94 27.13 22.08
N ALA A 12 -21.11 27.51 21.55
CA ALA A 12 -21.83 26.74 20.54
C ALA A 12 -21.06 26.63 19.21
N GLU A 13 -20.38 27.69 18.77
CA GLU A 13 -19.51 27.65 17.58
C GLU A 13 -18.33 26.69 17.78
N CYS A 14 -17.76 26.67 18.99
CA CYS A 14 -16.69 25.74 19.34
C CYS A 14 -17.19 24.30 19.31
N ASP A 15 -18.37 24.02 19.87
CA ASP A 15 -18.96 22.68 19.90
C ASP A 15 -19.22 22.11 18.51
N VAL A 16 -19.74 22.93 17.59
CA VAL A 16 -19.92 22.52 16.19
C VAL A 16 -18.60 22.09 15.54
N LEU A 17 -17.52 22.85 15.77
CA LEU A 17 -16.21 22.50 15.22
C LEU A 17 -15.59 21.27 15.87
N LEU A 18 -15.78 21.09 17.18
CA LEU A 18 -15.31 19.91 17.90
C LEU A 18 -16.02 18.64 17.41
N ASP A 19 -17.34 18.69 17.21
CA ASP A 19 -18.11 17.57 16.69
C ASP A 19 -17.67 17.19 15.26
N GLN A 20 -17.45 18.19 14.41
CA GLN A 20 -16.93 17.98 13.05
C GLN A 20 -15.52 17.37 13.08
N ALA A 21 -14.62 17.94 13.89
CA ALA A 21 -13.26 17.45 14.01
C ALA A 21 -13.21 16.03 14.59
N ALA A 22 -14.05 15.71 15.57
CA ALA A 22 -14.16 14.35 16.13
C ALA A 22 -14.65 13.33 15.09
N ALA A 23 -15.61 13.72 14.24
CA ALA A 23 -16.10 12.87 13.15
C ALA A 23 -14.99 12.60 12.11
N ASP A 24 -14.24 13.63 11.73
CA ASP A 24 -13.13 13.51 10.79
C ASP A 24 -11.97 12.70 11.38
N LEU A 25 -11.65 12.89 12.66
CA LEU A 25 -10.65 12.11 13.38
C LEU A 25 -11.00 10.61 13.38
N LYS A 26 -12.28 10.28 13.61
CA LYS A 26 -12.76 8.89 13.53
C LYS A 26 -12.57 8.28 12.13
N ARG A 27 -12.85 9.06 11.07
CA ARG A 27 -12.64 8.61 9.68
C ARG A 27 -11.16 8.39 9.37
N LEU A 28 -10.29 9.31 9.80
CA LEU A 28 -8.85 9.20 9.60
C LEU A 28 -8.25 8.02 10.38
N ASN A 29 -8.69 7.79 11.62
CA ASN A 29 -8.25 6.63 12.40
C ASN A 29 -8.67 5.29 11.75
N ASN A 30 -9.90 5.20 11.22
CA ASN A 30 -10.33 4.02 10.48
C ASN A 30 -9.48 3.82 9.21
N ARG A 31 -9.21 4.91 8.49
CA ARG A 31 -8.35 4.87 7.30
C ARG A 31 -6.93 4.41 7.65
N ALA A 32 -6.34 4.93 8.72
CA ALA A 32 -5.01 4.53 9.18
C ALA A 32 -4.98 3.01 9.48
N ALA A 33 -5.95 2.50 10.25
CA ALA A 33 -6.04 1.07 10.55
C ALA A 33 -6.16 0.19 9.29
N ASN A 34 -6.93 0.62 8.28
CA ASN A 34 -7.04 -0.11 7.02
C ASN A 34 -5.73 -0.10 6.21
N ILE A 35 -5.00 1.01 6.22
CA ILE A 35 -3.70 1.11 5.55
C ILE A 35 -2.68 0.21 6.25
N ASP A 36 -2.64 0.22 7.58
CA ASP A 36 -1.75 -0.63 8.38
C ASP A 36 -1.97 -2.10 8.06
N TYR A 37 -3.23 -2.55 8.08
CA TYR A 37 -3.58 -3.92 7.70
C TYR A 37 -3.13 -4.28 6.27
N ALA A 38 -3.33 -3.37 5.31
CA ALA A 38 -2.92 -3.60 3.92
C ALA A 38 -1.39 -3.59 3.74
N ARG A 39 -0.67 -2.81 4.54
CA ARG A 39 0.79 -2.74 4.55
C ARG A 39 1.37 -4.06 5.08
N ASP A 40 0.89 -4.53 6.23
CA ASP A 40 1.35 -5.77 6.84
C ASP A 40 1.09 -6.98 5.93
N ALA A 41 -0.05 -7.00 5.24
CA ALA A 41 -0.34 -8.03 4.23
C ALA A 41 0.58 -7.98 2.99
N SER A 42 1.33 -6.90 2.80
CA SER A 42 2.18 -6.69 1.61
C SER A 42 3.67 -6.80 1.89
N SER A 43 4.16 -6.62 3.13
CA SER A 43 5.61 -6.60 3.40
C SER A 43 6.28 -7.95 3.12
N ASP A 44 5.68 -9.03 3.63
CA ASP A 44 6.24 -10.37 3.52
C ASP A 44 6.12 -10.87 2.07
N VAL A 45 4.98 -10.55 1.46
CA VAL A 45 4.65 -10.95 0.08
C VAL A 45 5.50 -10.22 -0.97
N ALA A 46 5.87 -8.96 -0.74
CA ALA A 46 6.64 -8.17 -1.71
C ALA A 46 8.02 -8.79 -1.97
N THR A 47 8.71 -9.21 -0.91
CA THR A 47 10.06 -9.80 -1.01
C THR A 47 10.01 -11.18 -1.65
N GLU A 48 9.02 -12.00 -1.29
CA GLU A 48 8.79 -13.31 -1.87
C GLU A 48 8.47 -13.24 -3.37
N ILE A 49 7.57 -12.34 -3.77
CA ILE A 49 7.24 -12.13 -5.19
C ILE A 49 8.49 -11.73 -5.98
N GLN A 50 9.30 -10.81 -5.45
CA GLN A 50 10.51 -10.34 -6.13
C GLN A 50 11.52 -11.49 -6.34
N ALA A 51 11.72 -12.32 -5.31
CA ALA A 51 12.61 -13.46 -5.37
C ALA A 51 12.11 -14.55 -6.33
N GLU A 52 10.80 -14.84 -6.30
CA GLU A 52 10.18 -15.82 -7.19
C GLU A 52 10.26 -15.38 -8.66
N MET A 53 10.01 -14.10 -8.95
CA MET A 53 10.16 -13.54 -10.30
C MET A 53 11.60 -13.67 -10.81
N ALA A 54 12.61 -13.38 -9.99
CA ALA A 54 14.01 -13.52 -10.37
C ALA A 54 14.40 -14.98 -10.69
N GLY A 55 13.85 -15.94 -9.93
CA GLY A 55 14.03 -17.36 -10.20
C GLY A 55 13.37 -17.81 -11.52
N LEU A 56 12.15 -17.34 -11.78
CA LEU A 56 11.42 -17.64 -13.01
C LEU A 56 12.07 -17.00 -14.23
N ASP A 57 12.56 -15.76 -14.14
CA ASP A 57 13.28 -15.11 -15.24
C ASP A 57 14.54 -15.92 -15.60
N ALA A 58 15.31 -16.40 -14.61
CA ALA A 58 16.47 -17.25 -14.85
C ALA A 58 16.11 -18.62 -15.47
N GLU A 59 15.00 -19.22 -15.04
CA GLU A 59 14.48 -20.47 -15.63
C GLU A 59 14.02 -20.26 -17.08
N ILE A 60 13.28 -19.18 -17.34
CA ILE A 60 12.81 -18.81 -18.68
C ILE A 60 14.00 -18.59 -19.61
N ASP A 61 15.02 -17.85 -19.19
CA ASP A 61 16.23 -17.63 -19.98
C ASP A 61 16.92 -18.96 -20.32
N SER A 62 17.13 -19.81 -19.31
CA SER A 62 17.75 -21.12 -19.52
C SER A 62 16.95 -22.02 -20.47
N LEU A 63 15.62 -22.04 -20.36
CA LEU A 63 14.76 -22.86 -21.21
C LEU A 63 14.66 -22.29 -22.63
N THR A 64 14.67 -20.96 -22.77
CA THR A 64 14.67 -20.27 -24.06
C THR A 64 15.93 -20.59 -24.85
N ASP A 65 17.09 -20.70 -24.19
CA ASP A 65 18.34 -21.12 -24.81
C ASP A 65 18.39 -22.63 -25.09
N LEU A 66 17.85 -23.46 -24.18
CA LEU A 66 17.93 -24.92 -24.28
C LEU A 66 17.00 -25.50 -25.36
N VAL A 67 15.73 -25.09 -25.39
CA VAL A 67 14.70 -25.68 -26.28
C VAL A 67 15.10 -25.73 -27.76
N PRO A 68 15.71 -24.67 -28.34
CA PRO A 68 16.17 -24.69 -29.73
C PRO A 68 17.27 -25.73 -30.00
N THR A 69 18.11 -26.05 -29.02
CA THR A 69 19.21 -27.02 -29.16
C THR A 69 18.74 -28.48 -29.16
N LEU A 70 17.50 -28.73 -28.70
CA LEU A 70 16.92 -30.06 -28.65
C LEU A 70 16.31 -30.47 -29.99
N ALA A 71 16.49 -31.74 -30.36
CA ALA A 71 15.91 -32.29 -31.58
C ALA A 71 14.37 -32.17 -31.60
N ALA A 72 13.84 -31.66 -32.71
CA ALA A 72 12.42 -31.46 -32.91
C ALA A 72 11.62 -32.77 -32.77
N GLY A 73 10.40 -32.68 -32.22
CA GLY A 73 9.50 -33.82 -32.06
C GLY A 73 9.83 -34.79 -30.91
N THR A 74 11.00 -34.66 -30.27
CA THR A 74 11.39 -35.50 -29.13
C THR A 74 10.52 -35.21 -27.89
N LYS A 75 10.31 -36.24 -27.06
CA LYS A 75 9.59 -36.11 -25.79
C LYS A 75 10.24 -35.08 -24.86
N VAL A 76 11.58 -35.05 -24.83
CA VAL A 76 12.36 -34.11 -24.02
C VAL A 76 12.11 -32.67 -24.46
N ARG A 77 12.15 -32.38 -25.77
CA ARG A 77 11.85 -31.04 -26.28
C ARG A 77 10.42 -30.61 -25.93
N LYS A 78 9.42 -31.49 -26.13
CA LYS A 78 8.02 -31.19 -25.79
C LYS A 78 7.83 -30.89 -24.30
N GLN A 79 8.55 -31.60 -23.42
CA GLN A 79 8.55 -31.31 -21.98
C GLN A 79 9.16 -29.94 -21.70
N LYS A 80 10.31 -29.61 -22.28
CA LYS A 80 10.95 -28.29 -22.10
C LYS A 80 10.15 -27.12 -22.67
N GLU A 81 9.43 -27.34 -23.76
CA GLU A 81 8.44 -26.37 -24.29
C GLU A 81 7.22 -26.22 -23.36
N ALA A 82 6.84 -27.26 -22.61
CA ALA A 82 5.79 -27.16 -21.60
C ALA A 82 6.29 -26.42 -20.35
N ASP A 83 7.47 -26.78 -19.84
CA ASP A 83 8.13 -26.11 -18.71
C ASP A 83 8.26 -24.61 -18.98
N LEU A 84 8.73 -24.23 -20.19
CA LEU A 84 8.89 -22.82 -20.59
C LEU A 84 7.55 -22.06 -20.58
N ARG A 85 6.49 -22.69 -21.09
CA ARG A 85 5.14 -22.09 -21.07
C ARG A 85 4.63 -21.90 -19.65
N HIS A 86 4.80 -22.90 -18.79
CA HIS A 86 4.40 -22.81 -17.39
C HIS A 86 5.14 -21.71 -16.64
N ALA A 87 6.47 -21.64 -16.78
CA ALA A 87 7.28 -20.60 -16.17
C ALA A 87 6.86 -19.20 -16.66
N THR A 88 6.64 -19.04 -17.97
CA THR A 88 6.20 -17.77 -18.56
C THR A 88 4.83 -17.33 -18.04
N THR A 89 3.85 -18.24 -17.97
CA THR A 89 2.52 -17.95 -17.42
C THR A 89 2.60 -17.56 -15.95
N ARG A 90 3.36 -18.32 -15.15
CA ARG A 90 3.54 -18.02 -13.73
C ARG A 90 4.20 -16.66 -13.51
N ARG A 91 5.20 -16.32 -14.31
CA ARG A 91 5.88 -15.02 -14.27
C ARG A 91 4.93 -13.86 -14.60
N ALA A 92 4.03 -14.05 -15.56
CA ALA A 92 2.97 -13.07 -15.85
C ALA A 92 2.02 -12.90 -14.66
N ASP A 93 1.52 -13.99 -14.07
CA ASP A 93 0.66 -13.93 -12.88
C ASP A 93 1.32 -13.21 -11.70
N LEU A 94 2.63 -13.40 -11.51
CA LEU A 94 3.39 -12.71 -10.46
C LEU A 94 3.57 -11.22 -10.75
N THR A 95 3.67 -10.84 -12.02
CA THR A 95 3.73 -9.43 -12.44
C THR A 95 2.44 -8.71 -12.03
N ASP A 96 1.28 -9.31 -12.30
CA ASP A 96 -0.02 -8.76 -11.88
C ASP A 96 -0.13 -8.65 -10.35
N ARG A 97 0.40 -9.64 -9.62
CA ARG A 97 0.45 -9.60 -8.15
C ARG A 97 1.41 -8.54 -7.62
N GLN A 98 2.52 -8.28 -8.33
CA GLN A 98 3.50 -7.26 -7.96
C GLN A 98 2.91 -5.85 -8.03
N GLU A 99 2.00 -5.57 -8.98
CA GLU A 99 1.31 -4.28 -9.01
C GLU A 99 0.48 -4.03 -7.74
N ALA A 100 -0.13 -5.08 -7.20
CA ALA A 100 -0.96 -4.97 -5.99
C ALA A 100 -0.15 -5.07 -4.68
N ARG A 101 0.91 -5.87 -4.65
CA ARG A 101 1.61 -6.28 -3.40
C ARG A 101 3.13 -6.21 -3.48
N GLY A 102 3.69 -5.70 -4.57
CA GLY A 102 5.13 -5.54 -4.73
C GLY A 102 5.68 -4.30 -3.99
N PRO A 103 6.99 -4.05 -4.13
CA PRO A 103 7.69 -2.98 -3.41
C PRO A 103 7.09 -1.58 -3.63
N VAL A 104 6.66 -1.26 -4.86
CA VAL A 104 6.03 0.03 -5.18
C VAL A 104 4.69 0.19 -4.45
N ALA A 105 3.89 -0.87 -4.41
CA ALA A 105 2.62 -0.87 -3.71
C ALA A 105 2.81 -0.74 -2.19
N LEU A 106 3.83 -1.40 -1.63
CA LEU A 106 4.21 -1.27 -0.22
C LEU A 106 4.59 0.17 0.13
N LEU A 107 5.56 0.76 -0.59
CA LEU A 107 6.01 2.14 -0.36
C LEU A 107 4.88 3.16 -0.55
N THR A 108 3.96 2.90 -1.49
CA THR A 108 2.77 3.74 -1.67
C THR A 108 1.87 3.73 -0.44
N ARG A 109 1.66 2.55 0.19
CA ARG A 109 0.87 2.42 1.42
C ARG A 109 1.57 3.10 2.60
N GLU A 110 2.88 2.94 2.74
CA GLU A 110 3.67 3.59 3.79
C GLU A 110 3.59 5.13 3.68
N ARG A 111 3.70 5.68 2.46
CA ARG A 111 3.49 7.12 2.23
C ARG A 111 2.07 7.55 2.66
N GLN A 112 1.05 6.80 2.26
CA GLN A 112 -0.34 7.11 2.65
C GLN A 112 -0.57 7.02 4.17
N GLN A 113 0.11 6.08 4.84
CA GLN A 113 0.09 5.95 6.30
C GLN A 113 0.69 7.21 6.92
N ALA A 114 1.88 7.63 6.49
CA ALA A 114 2.55 8.83 6.99
C ALA A 114 1.70 10.10 6.79
N GLU A 115 1.09 10.27 5.62
CA GLU A 115 0.18 11.39 5.33
C GLU A 115 -1.06 11.37 6.23
N THR A 116 -1.64 10.19 6.46
CA THR A 116 -2.82 10.05 7.32
C THR A 116 -2.47 10.37 8.77
N THR A 117 -1.33 9.89 9.27
CA THR A 117 -0.85 10.18 10.63
C THR A 117 -0.51 11.65 10.83
N ALA A 118 0.10 12.30 9.83
CA ALA A 118 0.35 13.74 9.87
C ALA A 118 -0.96 14.53 9.99
N ARG A 119 -1.98 14.16 9.21
CA ARG A 119 -3.30 14.80 9.25
C ARG A 119 -4.05 14.55 10.56
N ILE A 120 -3.91 13.37 11.16
CA ILE A 120 -4.43 13.07 12.50
C ILE A 120 -3.79 13.99 13.54
N THR A 121 -2.47 14.17 13.47
CA THR A 121 -1.72 15.03 14.39
C THR A 121 -2.18 16.48 14.27
N GLU A 122 -2.27 17.01 13.04
CA GLU A 122 -2.77 18.36 12.78
C GLU A 122 -4.21 18.56 13.29
N LEU A 123 -5.09 17.57 13.10
CA LEU A 123 -6.47 17.65 13.55
C LEU A 123 -6.59 17.61 15.09
N ASN A 124 -5.74 16.85 15.77
CA ASN A 124 -5.65 16.88 17.24
C ASN A 124 -5.17 18.24 17.75
N ASP A 125 -4.19 18.85 17.10
CA ASP A 125 -3.73 20.20 17.43
C ASP A 125 -4.85 21.24 17.24
N PHE A 126 -5.65 21.10 16.18
CA PHE A 126 -6.85 21.92 15.95
C PHE A 126 -7.89 21.74 17.05
N ILE A 127 -8.22 20.50 17.42
CA ILE A 127 -9.15 20.19 18.51
C ILE A 127 -8.69 20.86 19.81
N ALA A 128 -7.41 20.68 20.18
CA ALA A 128 -6.85 21.29 21.38
C ALA A 128 -6.93 22.84 21.35
N ALA A 129 -6.73 23.46 20.18
CA ALA A 129 -6.89 24.90 20.00
C ALA A 129 -8.33 25.37 20.27
N VAL A 130 -9.30 24.64 19.73
CA VAL A 130 -10.73 24.97 19.87
C VAL A 130 -11.21 24.72 21.30
N GLU A 131 -10.77 23.64 21.94
CA GLU A 131 -11.04 23.37 23.36
C GLU A 131 -10.49 24.49 24.25
N ALA A 132 -9.24 24.90 24.05
CA ALA A 132 -8.64 26.00 24.79
C ALA A 132 -9.41 27.32 24.59
N ARG A 133 -9.87 27.59 23.36
CA ARG A 133 -10.71 28.76 23.07
C ARG A 133 -12.06 28.67 23.76
N LYS A 134 -12.71 27.50 23.75
CA LYS A 134 -14.00 27.25 24.40
C LYS A 134 -13.91 27.49 25.91
N THR A 135 -12.83 27.06 26.56
CA THR A 135 -12.60 27.31 28.00
C THR A 135 -12.39 28.80 28.32
N ALA A 136 -11.94 29.59 27.35
CA ALA A 136 -11.70 31.02 27.50
C ALA A 136 -12.93 31.92 27.16
N LEU A 137 -14.06 31.33 26.75
CA LEU A 137 -15.34 32.00 26.45
C LEU A 137 -16.32 31.82 27.61
#